data_AF-A0A821ZXB1-F1
#
_entry.id   AF-A0A821ZXB1-F1
#
_cell.length_a   1.000
_cell.length_b   1.000
_cell.length_c   1.000
_cell.angle_alpha   90.00
_cell.angle_beta   90.00
_cell.angle_gamma   90.00
#
_symmetry.space_group_name_H-M   'P 1'
#
loop_
_entity.id
_entity.type
_entity.pdbx_description
1 polymer ?
#
loop_
_entity_poly.entity_id
_entity_poly.type
_entity_poly.pdbx_seq_one_letter_code
_entity_poly.pdbx_strand_id
1 'polypeptide(L)'
;MLVYEKEADVKQLSPDFMALVKIDSVFGVIATAPGDEVDFVSRFFAPSAGVPEDPVTGSAHCSLIPYWGERLGKNQLHAYQISARKGELWCENQGDRVLMSGKAVTYLKGEIDV
;
A
#
# COMPACT_ATOMS: atom_id res chain seq x y z
N MET A 1 7.27 8.17 2.88
CA MET A 1 7.34 6.70 3.02
C MET A 1 8.26 6.37 4.18
N LEU A 2 7.84 5.46 5.06
CA LEU A 2 8.59 4.98 6.23
C LEU A 2 8.93 3.51 5.99
N VAL A 3 10.22 3.18 6.03
CA VAL A 3 10.72 1.83 5.73
C VAL A 3 11.16 1.16 7.03
N TYR A 4 10.56 0.02 7.32
CA TYR A 4 10.81 -0.82 8.49
C TYR A 4 11.63 -2.05 8.09
N GLU A 5 12.23 -2.71 9.08
CA GLU A 5 13.06 -3.88 8.85
C GLU A 5 12.25 -5.16 8.66
N LYS A 6 11.08 -5.26 9.32
CA LYS A 6 10.29 -6.50 9.35
C LYS A 6 8.81 -6.24 9.06
N GLU A 7 8.17 -7.19 8.37
CA GLU A 7 6.73 -7.21 8.15
C GLU A 7 5.94 -7.09 9.47
N ALA A 8 6.41 -7.78 10.52
CA ALA A 8 5.80 -7.76 11.84
C ALA A 8 5.68 -6.34 12.45
N ASP A 9 6.64 -5.45 12.18
CA ASP A 9 6.63 -4.08 12.70
C ASP A 9 5.52 -3.28 12.01
N VAL A 10 5.42 -3.38 10.68
CA VAL A 10 4.36 -2.73 9.88
C VAL A 10 2.97 -3.24 10.29
N LYS A 11 2.86 -4.56 10.49
CA LYS A 11 1.61 -5.21 10.91
C LYS A 11 1.12 -4.71 12.28
N GLN A 12 2.03 -4.48 13.22
CA GLN A 12 1.72 -4.07 14.59
C GLN A 12 1.53 -2.56 14.76
N LEU A 13 1.75 -1.76 13.70
CA LEU A 13 1.55 -0.31 13.80
C LEU A 13 0.13 0.02 14.26
N SER A 14 0.06 0.87 15.27
CA SER A 14 -1.17 1.51 15.74
C SER A 14 -0.95 3.02 15.70
N PRO A 15 -1.07 3.67 14.52
CA PRO A 15 -0.74 5.08 14.38
C PRO A 15 -1.69 5.96 15.20
N ASP A 16 -1.15 7.01 15.81
CA ASP A 16 -1.97 8.12 16.31
C ASP A 16 -2.45 8.96 15.13
N PHE A 17 -3.69 8.72 14.69
CA PHE A 17 -4.27 9.45 13.57
C PHE A 17 -4.41 10.95 13.85
N MET A 18 -4.62 11.36 15.10
CA MET A 18 -4.71 12.78 15.46
C MET A 18 -3.36 13.48 15.34
N ALA A 19 -2.27 12.76 15.61
CA ALA A 19 -0.93 13.24 15.33
C ALA A 19 -0.66 13.29 13.82
N LEU A 20 -1.06 12.26 13.06
CA LEU A 20 -0.86 12.22 11.61
C LEU A 20 -1.61 13.33 10.86
N VAL A 21 -2.81 13.73 11.31
CA VAL A 21 -3.56 14.85 10.72
C VAL A 21 -2.79 16.17 10.79
N LYS A 22 -1.90 16.33 11.78
CA LYS A 22 -1.10 17.55 11.94
C LYS A 22 0.08 17.64 10.98
N ILE A 23 0.35 16.57 10.21
CA ILE A 23 1.40 16.56 9.19
C ILE A 23 0.79 17.08 7.88
N ASP A 24 0.82 18.39 7.70
CA ASP A 24 0.21 19.10 6.56
C ASP A 24 1.05 19.08 5.27
N SER A 25 2.32 18.67 5.35
CA SER A 25 3.25 18.62 4.22
C SER A 25 3.08 17.41 3.30
N VAL A 26 2.23 16.44 3.66
CA VAL A 26 2.04 15.21 2.90
C VAL A 26 0.55 14.84 2.79
N PHE A 27 0.19 14.18 1.68
CA PHE A 27 -1.17 13.65 1.50
C PHE A 27 -1.46 12.43 2.38
N GLY A 28 -0.46 11.57 2.57
CA GLY A 28 -0.59 10.34 3.35
C GLY A 28 0.76 9.70 3.65
N VAL A 29 0.74 8.72 4.55
CA VAL A 29 1.93 8.02 5.05
C VAL A 29 1.87 6.57 4.62
N ILE A 30 2.89 6.16 3.86
CA ILE A 30 3.16 4.76 3.53
C ILE A 30 4.11 4.19 4.59
N ALA A 31 3.74 3.08 5.23
CA ALA A 31 4.64 2.24 6.01
C ALA A 31 4.92 0.95 5.21
N THR A 32 6.17 0.53 5.09
CA THR A 32 6.55 -0.63 4.27
C THR A 32 7.75 -1.38 4.85
N ALA A 33 7.86 -2.67 4.52
CA ALA A 33 8.93 -3.57 4.97
C ALA A 33 9.13 -4.69 3.93
N PRO A 34 10.26 -5.42 3.94
CA PRO A 34 10.33 -6.69 3.24
C PRO A 34 9.24 -7.63 3.78
N GLY A 35 8.61 -8.40 2.88
CA GLY A 35 7.61 -9.38 3.25
C GLY A 35 8.24 -10.71 3.65
N ASP A 36 7.53 -11.47 4.49
CA ASP A 36 7.99 -12.81 4.89
C ASP A 36 7.68 -13.85 3.79
N GLU A 37 6.54 -13.69 3.10
CA GLU A 37 6.06 -14.60 2.04
C GLU A 37 5.98 -13.93 0.65
N VAL A 38 6.18 -12.61 0.61
CA VAL A 38 6.07 -11.76 -0.58
C VAL A 38 7.27 -10.83 -0.65
N ASP A 39 7.50 -10.17 -1.79
CA ASP A 39 8.68 -9.31 -1.95
C ASP A 39 8.65 -8.11 -1.00
N PHE A 40 7.48 -7.51 -0.78
CA PHE A 40 7.30 -6.46 0.22
C PHE A 40 5.87 -6.35 0.72
N VAL A 41 5.71 -5.72 1.89
CA VAL A 41 4.42 -5.36 2.45
C VAL A 41 4.25 -3.87 2.62
N SER A 42 3.00 -3.39 2.68
CA SER A 42 2.70 -1.99 2.96
C SER A 42 1.42 -1.78 3.77
N ARG A 43 1.32 -0.59 4.38
CA ARG A 43 0.08 0.02 4.91
C ARG A 43 0.06 1.49 4.52
N PHE A 44 -1.13 2.06 4.36
CA PHE A 44 -1.31 3.46 3.94
C PHE A 44 -2.30 4.19 4.84
N PHE A 45 -1.89 5.34 5.36
CA PHE A 45 -2.68 6.16 6.28
C PHE A 45 -2.86 7.57 5.72
N ALA A 46 -4.10 8.04 5.56
CA ALA A 46 -4.40 9.38 5.06
C ALA A 46 -5.55 10.02 5.86
N PRO A 47 -5.42 10.16 7.20
CA PRO A 47 -6.53 10.61 8.04
C PRO A 47 -7.00 12.03 7.73
N SER A 48 -6.13 12.90 7.21
CA SER A 48 -6.49 14.25 6.73
C SER A 48 -7.46 14.23 5.54
N ALA A 49 -7.48 13.14 4.75
CA ALA A 49 -8.42 12.91 3.67
C ALA A 49 -9.69 12.17 4.13
N GLY A 50 -9.90 12.00 5.43
CA GLY A 50 -11.03 11.25 5.99
C GLY A 50 -10.89 9.74 5.92
N VAL A 51 -9.71 9.23 5.53
CA VAL A 51 -9.42 7.80 5.43
C VAL A 51 -8.31 7.45 6.44
N PRO A 52 -8.65 7.01 7.67
CA PRO A 52 -7.65 6.68 8.69
C PRO A 52 -6.61 5.66 8.17
N GLU A 53 -7.09 4.60 7.54
CA GLU A 53 -6.29 3.61 6.83
C GLU A 53 -7.03 3.15 5.58
N ASP A 54 -6.37 3.18 4.43
CA ASP A 54 -6.91 2.68 3.17
C ASP A 54 -6.62 1.17 3.04
N PRO A 55 -7.63 0.32 2.78
CA PRO A 55 -7.43 -1.11 2.62
C PRO A 55 -6.37 -1.52 1.60
N VAL A 56 -6.41 -0.91 0.40
CA VAL A 56 -5.50 -1.20 -0.71
C VAL A 56 -5.33 0.06 -1.58
N THR A 57 -4.12 0.60 -1.66
CA THR A 57 -3.84 1.91 -2.27
C THR A 57 -3.02 1.76 -3.54
N GLY A 58 -3.68 1.83 -4.70
CA GLY A 58 -3.01 1.72 -6.00
C GLY A 58 -1.94 2.78 -6.21
N SER A 59 -2.25 4.05 -5.95
CA SER A 59 -1.33 5.18 -6.18
C SER A 59 -0.05 5.10 -5.35
N ALA A 60 -0.10 4.54 -4.14
CA ALA A 60 1.08 4.36 -3.29
C ALA A 60 2.15 3.47 -3.95
N HIS A 61 1.73 2.54 -4.81
CA HIS A 61 2.62 1.62 -5.47
C HIS A 61 3.45 2.25 -6.60
N CYS A 62 3.08 3.45 -7.07
CA CYS A 62 3.95 4.25 -7.94
C CYS A 62 5.29 4.61 -7.25
N SER A 63 5.33 4.65 -5.91
CA SER A 63 6.58 4.83 -5.16
C SER A 63 7.16 3.51 -4.66
N LEU A 64 6.33 2.56 -4.24
CA LEU A 64 6.80 1.30 -3.67
C LEU A 64 7.45 0.38 -4.70
N ILE A 65 6.89 0.27 -5.90
CA ILE A 65 7.36 -0.66 -6.93
C ILE A 65 8.79 -0.32 -7.38
N PRO A 66 9.13 0.94 -7.74
CA PRO A 66 10.51 1.28 -8.09
C PRO A 66 11.46 1.11 -6.91
N TYR A 67 11.04 1.53 -5.71
CA TYR A 67 11.86 1.44 -4.50
C TYR A 67 12.26 0.01 -4.16
N TRP A 68 11.29 -0.91 -4.09
CA TRP A 68 11.55 -2.31 -3.78
C TRP A 68 12.16 -3.05 -4.96
N GLY A 69 11.80 -2.70 -6.20
CA GLY A 69 12.40 -3.28 -7.39
C GLY A 69 13.91 -3.03 -7.46
N GLU A 70 14.33 -1.78 -7.22
CA GLU A 70 15.76 -1.43 -7.13
C GLU A 70 16.44 -2.17 -5.97
N ARG A 71 15.83 -2.13 -4.78
CA ARG A 71 16.42 -2.73 -3.58
C ARG A 71 16.58 -4.25 -3.65
N LEU A 72 15.66 -4.94 -4.32
CA LEU A 72 15.65 -6.40 -4.46
C LEU A 72 16.29 -6.87 -5.78
N GLY A 73 16.64 -5.95 -6.69
CA GLY A 73 17.13 -6.29 -8.03
C GLY A 73 16.09 -7.04 -8.88
N LYS A 74 14.81 -6.67 -8.75
CA LYS A 74 13.68 -7.34 -9.43
C LYS A 74 12.80 -6.33 -10.17
N ASN A 75 12.33 -6.73 -11.35
CA ASN A 75 11.32 -5.95 -12.09
C ASN A 75 9.90 -6.47 -11.85
N GLN A 76 9.73 -7.76 -11.53
CA GLN A 76 8.44 -8.31 -11.15
C GLN A 76 8.43 -8.53 -9.64
N LEU A 77 7.40 -8.00 -8.99
CA LEU A 77 7.25 -8.05 -7.53
C LEU A 77 5.86 -8.56 -7.16
N HIS A 78 5.79 -9.35 -6.10
CA HIS A 78 4.57 -9.74 -5.43
C HIS A 78 4.46 -8.98 -4.10
N ALA A 79 3.33 -8.36 -3.82
CA ALA A 79 3.16 -7.50 -2.65
C ALA A 79 1.85 -7.74 -1.91
N TYR A 80 1.88 -7.50 -0.59
CA TYR A 80 0.68 -7.40 0.22
C TYR A 80 0.52 -6.01 0.84
N GLN A 81 -0.65 -5.38 0.66
CA GLN A 81 -1.06 -4.29 1.54
C GLN A 81 -1.76 -4.90 2.76
N ILE A 82 -1.07 -4.96 3.90
CA ILE A 82 -1.47 -5.69 5.11
C ILE A 82 -2.34 -4.85 6.04
N SER A 83 -3.32 -4.15 5.47
CA SER A 83 -4.43 -3.56 6.22
C SER A 83 -5.33 -4.63 6.82
N ALA A 84 -6.32 -4.24 7.63
CA ALA A 84 -7.30 -5.18 8.19
C ALA A 84 -8.05 -6.02 7.14
N ARG A 85 -8.24 -5.50 5.93
CA ARG A 85 -8.92 -6.23 4.83
C ARG A 85 -7.96 -7.00 3.92
N LYS A 86 -6.67 -6.66 3.96
CA LYS A 86 -5.60 -7.16 3.09
C LYS A 86 -5.84 -6.89 1.58
N GLY A 87 -4.76 -6.62 0.85
CA GLY A 87 -4.76 -6.59 -0.62
C GLY A 87 -3.57 -7.36 -1.15
N GLU A 88 -3.80 -8.22 -2.14
CA GLU A 88 -2.76 -8.94 -2.89
C GLU A 88 -2.55 -8.26 -4.24
N LEU A 89 -1.29 -7.95 -4.56
CA LEU A 89 -0.93 -7.21 -5.76
C LEU A 89 0.27 -7.87 -6.47
N TRP A 90 0.14 -8.03 -7.78
CA TRP A 90 1.26 -8.37 -8.66
C TRP A 90 1.68 -7.12 -9.40
N CYS A 91 2.97 -6.82 -9.34
CA CYS A 91 3.54 -5.55 -9.77
C CYS A 91 4.67 -5.79 -10.78
N GLU A 92 4.80 -4.85 -11.70
CA GLU A 92 5.91 -4.82 -12.66
C GLU A 92 6.48 -3.41 -12.77
N ASN A 93 7.78 -3.27 -12.60
CA ASN A 93 8.52 -2.04 -12.87
C ASN A 93 9.02 -2.06 -14.32
N GLN A 94 8.48 -1.17 -15.16
CA GLN A 94 8.88 -0.96 -16.55
C GLN A 94 9.77 0.28 -16.73
N GLY A 95 10.33 0.82 -15.63
CA GLY A 95 11.19 2.00 -15.63
C GLY A 95 10.38 3.28 -15.50
N ASP A 96 9.90 3.83 -16.62
CA ASP A 96 9.09 5.06 -16.65
C ASP A 96 7.61 4.82 -16.26
N ARG A 97 7.20 3.56 -16.15
CA ARG A 97 5.86 3.13 -15.78
C ARG A 97 5.91 1.94 -14.82
N VAL A 98 4.90 1.86 -13.96
CA VAL A 98 4.63 0.67 -13.14
C VAL A 98 3.30 0.06 -13.57
N LEU A 99 3.24 -1.27 -13.60
CA LEU A 99 2.00 -2.02 -13.79
C LEU A 99 1.60 -2.68 -12.48
N MET A 100 0.30 -2.80 -12.29
CA MET A 100 -0.30 -3.45 -11.14
C MET A 100 -1.49 -4.28 -11.58
N SER A 101 -1.64 -5.43 -10.96
CA SER A 101 -2.79 -6.29 -11.12
C SER A 101 -3.19 -6.90 -9.79
N GLY A 102 -4.46 -7.25 -9.69
CA GLY A 102 -5.06 -7.86 -8.51
C GLY A 102 -6.36 -8.55 -8.90
N LYS A 103 -6.86 -9.40 -8.01
CA LYS A 103 -8.15 -10.06 -8.21
C LYS A 103 -9.29 -9.16 -7.73
N ALA A 104 -10.42 -9.21 -8.42
CA ALA A 104 -11.64 -8.50 -8.04
C ALA A 104 -12.76 -9.50 -7.77
N VAL A 105 -13.64 -9.17 -6.83
CA VAL A 105 -14.84 -9.94 -6.51
C VAL A 105 -16.03 -8.98 -6.43
N THR A 106 -17.08 -9.25 -7.19
CA THR A 106 -18.31 -8.44 -7.16
C THR A 106 -19.07 -8.72 -5.86
N TYR A 107 -19.24 -7.70 -5.01
CA TYR A 107 -20.04 -7.81 -3.79
C TYR A 107 -21.55 -7.68 -4.06
N LEU A 108 -21.94 -6.72 -4.89
CA LEU A 108 -23.34 -6.42 -5.20
C LEU A 108 -23.46 -5.94 -6.65
N LYS A 109 -24.57 -6.30 -7.30
CA LYS A 109 -24.99 -5.78 -8.59
C LYS A 109 -26.44 -5.29 -8.48
N GLY A 110 -26.71 -4.09 -8.97
CA GLY A 110 -28.03 -3.46 -8.95
C GLY A 110 -28.13 -2.30 -9.94
N GLU A 111 -29.25 -1.59 -9.91
CA GLU A 111 -29.56 -0.45 -10.78
C GLU A 111 -29.85 0.78 -9.91
N ILE A 112 -29.50 1.98 -10.41
CA ILE A 112 -29.79 3.27 -9.75
C ILE A 112 -30.71 4.05 -10.68
N ASP A 113 -31.92 4.32 -10.23
CA ASP A 113 -32.84 5.27 -10.88
C ASP A 113 -32.55 6.68 -10.36
N VAL A 114 -32.36 7.63 -11.28
CA VAL A 114 -32.00 9.04 -11.00
C VAL A 114 -33.10 9.97 -11.47
#